data_AF-A0A0F9FIL4-F1
#
_entry.id   AF-A0A0F9FIL4-F1
#
_cell.length_a   1.000
_cell.length_b   1.000
_cell.length_c   1.000
_cell.angle_alpha   90.00
_cell.angle_beta   90.00
_cell.angle_gamma   90.00
#
_symmetry.space_group_name_H-M   'P 1'
#
loop_
_entity.id
_entity.type
_entity.pdbx_description
1 polymer ?
#
loop_
_entity_poly.entity_id
_entity_poly.type
_entity_poly.pdbx_seq_one_letter_code
_entity_poly.pdbx_strand_id
1 'polypeptide(L)'
;MGGPLVRMPAPRPQRGLLDRAQGAANLRDLAQRQQIGQAQLQGLEQRNQAQEQQQQEQRRMQDLFRETGGDYEEFFKKAPGRGIGVESLLKMKESYRKDAAEYRAQNVEERAARKQRAELYGNESAAILAVPENQRKASFMQRLQAMVEQGSLTPEQAQQFAQLSQLPDEEFSQQLDLLRLSSVGATKLFDAEEARLATERGRTADLAKPTGRMKEFGAEYETYLEATGKPRNAKVEREFRKEFNESRRTVVEKPPSRTSGASVKRATNRAIQAANENYQKIIRELDEFVSSDTLGEPREHRDQVSFISEKD
;
A
#
# COMPACT_ATOMS: atom_id res chain seq x y z
N MET A 1 69.75 -52.90 -72.26
CA MET A 1 70.37 -52.53 -70.97
C MET A 1 70.13 -51.04 -70.74
N GLY A 2 69.50 -50.66 -69.63
CA GLY A 2 69.50 -49.27 -69.10
C GLY A 2 68.31 -48.37 -69.43
N GLY A 3 67.13 -48.62 -68.86
CA GLY A 3 66.04 -47.63 -68.84
C GLY A 3 66.31 -46.49 -67.85
N PRO A 4 65.75 -45.28 -68.04
CA PRO A 4 66.02 -44.14 -67.17
C PRO A 4 65.36 -44.29 -65.81
N LEU A 5 66.15 -44.12 -64.75
CA LEU A 5 65.71 -44.02 -63.36
C LEU A 5 64.79 -42.80 -63.17
N VAL A 6 63.50 -43.06 -62.97
CA VAL A 6 62.54 -42.06 -62.49
C VAL A 6 62.88 -41.72 -61.05
N ARG A 7 63.41 -40.51 -60.81
CA ARG A 7 63.49 -39.92 -59.46
C ARG A 7 62.05 -39.70 -58.95
N MET A 8 61.64 -40.44 -57.93
CA MET A 8 60.47 -40.09 -57.14
C MET A 8 60.68 -38.71 -56.49
N PRO A 9 59.71 -37.78 -56.55
CA PRO A 9 59.74 -36.60 -55.70
C PRO A 9 59.46 -37.00 -54.24
N ALA A 10 60.29 -36.51 -53.32
CA ALA A 10 60.08 -36.66 -51.88
C ALA A 10 58.68 -36.13 -51.48
N PRO A 11 57.98 -36.77 -50.52
CA PRO A 11 56.68 -36.32 -50.09
C PRO A 11 56.79 -34.94 -49.44
N ARG A 12 55.98 -33.98 -49.90
CA ARG A 12 55.85 -32.66 -49.27
C ARG A 12 55.36 -32.83 -47.83
N PRO A 13 55.83 -32.01 -46.87
CA PRO A 13 55.35 -32.08 -45.50
C PRO A 13 53.86 -31.69 -45.47
N GLN A 14 53.05 -32.53 -44.81
CA GLN A 14 51.64 -32.25 -44.52
C GLN A 14 51.51 -31.05 -43.57
N ARG A 15 51.52 -29.83 -44.11
CA ARG A 15 50.97 -28.65 -43.44
C ARG A 15 49.49 -28.56 -43.81
N GLY A 16 48.58 -28.89 -42.90
CA GLY A 16 47.16 -28.76 -43.21
C GLY A 16 46.14 -29.33 -42.23
N LEU A 17 46.55 -30.08 -41.21
CA LEU A 17 45.60 -30.61 -40.20
C LEU A 17 45.67 -29.84 -38.87
N LEU A 18 46.86 -29.46 -38.40
CA LEU A 18 47.01 -28.66 -37.18
C LEU A 18 46.46 -27.22 -37.34
N ASP A 19 46.76 -26.55 -38.46
CA ASP A 19 46.27 -25.19 -38.73
C ASP A 19 44.75 -25.14 -38.94
N ARG A 20 44.15 -26.20 -39.49
CA ARG A 20 42.68 -26.31 -39.64
C ARG A 20 41.99 -26.60 -38.31
N ALA A 21 42.60 -27.41 -37.44
CA ALA A 21 42.10 -27.67 -36.10
C ALA A 21 42.18 -26.41 -35.21
N GLN A 22 43.27 -25.64 -35.29
CA GLN A 22 43.40 -24.35 -34.60
C GLN A 22 42.43 -23.30 -35.16
N GLY A 23 42.26 -23.22 -36.48
CA GLY A 23 41.26 -22.35 -37.11
C GLY A 23 39.82 -22.69 -36.69
N ALA A 24 39.47 -23.98 -36.62
CA ALA A 24 38.15 -24.42 -36.16
C ALA A 24 37.92 -24.17 -34.65
N ALA A 25 38.96 -24.32 -33.82
CA ALA A 25 38.89 -23.97 -32.40
C ALA A 25 38.69 -22.46 -32.20
N ASN A 26 39.40 -21.62 -32.96
CA ASN A 26 39.25 -20.16 -32.91
C ASN A 26 37.89 -19.68 -33.42
N LEU A 27 37.33 -20.33 -34.46
CA LEU A 27 35.98 -20.03 -34.94
C LEU A 27 34.90 -20.44 -33.93
N ARG A 28 35.09 -21.56 -33.23
CA ARG A 28 34.20 -21.97 -32.13
C ARG A 28 34.29 -21.00 -30.95
N ASP A 29 35.50 -20.59 -30.54
CA ASP A 29 35.69 -19.62 -29.46
C ASP A 29 35.09 -18.25 -29.85
N LEU A 30 35.24 -17.82 -31.11
CA LEU A 30 34.60 -16.60 -31.61
C LEU A 30 33.07 -16.72 -31.64
N ALA A 31 32.52 -17.83 -32.13
CA ALA A 31 31.07 -18.07 -32.14
C ALA A 31 30.51 -18.13 -30.71
N GLN A 32 31.23 -18.75 -29.78
CA GLN A 32 30.84 -18.84 -28.38
C GLN A 32 30.91 -17.46 -27.70
N ARG A 33 31.93 -16.65 -27.99
CA ARG A 33 32.00 -15.25 -27.54
C ARG A 33 30.90 -14.37 -28.13
N GLN A 34 30.54 -14.56 -29.40
CA GLN A 34 29.40 -13.87 -30.02
C GLN A 34 28.08 -14.27 -29.36
N GLN A 35 27.88 -15.56 -29.07
CA GLN A 35 26.68 -16.05 -28.39
C GLN A 35 26.58 -15.53 -26.94
N ILE A 36 27.70 -15.48 -26.21
CA ILE A 36 27.75 -14.87 -24.87
C ILE A 36 27.46 -13.36 -24.94
N GLY A 37 28.02 -12.67 -25.94
CA GLY A 37 27.76 -11.26 -26.18
C GLY A 37 26.28 -10.98 -26.47
N GLN A 38 25.63 -11.79 -27.31
CA GLN A 38 24.19 -11.67 -27.59
C GLN A 38 23.33 -11.95 -26.36
N ALA A 39 23.66 -12.97 -25.56
CA ALA A 39 22.94 -13.25 -24.31
C ALA A 39 23.10 -12.12 -23.29
N GLN A 40 24.28 -11.50 -23.20
CA GLN A 40 24.49 -10.31 -22.35
C GLN A 40 23.69 -9.11 -22.85
N LEU A 41 23.64 -8.86 -24.16
CA LEU A 41 22.84 -7.78 -24.74
C LEU A 41 21.34 -7.99 -24.48
N GLN A 42 20.82 -9.20 -24.69
CA GLN A 42 19.43 -9.53 -24.35
C GLN A 42 19.14 -9.35 -22.86
N GLY A 43 20.07 -9.73 -21.98
CA GLY A 43 19.95 -9.50 -20.55
C GLY A 43 19.96 -8.01 -20.16
N LEU A 44 20.73 -7.18 -20.86
CA LEU A 44 20.74 -5.72 -20.68
C LEU A 44 19.45 -5.08 -21.20
N GLU A 45 18.95 -5.51 -22.36
CA GLU A 45 17.68 -5.04 -22.93
C GLU A 45 16.51 -5.36 -22.00
N GLN A 46 16.42 -6.59 -21.46
CA GLN A 46 15.39 -6.95 -20.49
C GLN A 46 15.48 -6.11 -19.20
N ARG A 47 16.70 -5.83 -18.71
CA ARG A 47 16.89 -4.96 -17.54
C ARG A 47 16.46 -3.53 -17.82
N ASN A 48 16.81 -2.98 -18.98
CA ASN A 48 16.42 -1.64 -19.38
C ASN A 48 14.89 -1.55 -19.51
N GLN A 49 14.24 -2.52 -20.16
CA GLN A 49 12.78 -2.57 -20.26
C GLN A 49 12.11 -2.65 -18.88
N ALA A 50 12.63 -3.49 -17.98
CA ALA A 50 12.11 -3.57 -16.61
C ALA A 50 12.28 -2.24 -15.85
N GLN A 51 13.43 -1.57 -16.03
CA GLN A 51 13.70 -0.28 -15.40
C GLN A 51 12.79 0.83 -15.97
N GLU A 52 12.55 0.85 -17.28
CA GLU A 52 11.63 1.78 -17.93
C GLU A 52 10.19 1.56 -17.43
N GLN A 53 9.74 0.31 -17.33
CA GLN A 53 8.44 -0.02 -16.76
C GLN A 53 8.31 0.45 -15.32
N GLN A 54 9.33 0.23 -14.48
CA GLN A 54 9.33 0.71 -13.10
C GLN A 54 9.26 2.25 -13.01
N GLN A 55 9.97 2.96 -13.88
CA GLN A 55 9.89 4.43 -13.91
C GLN A 55 8.52 4.92 -14.35
N GLN A 56 7.93 4.30 -15.38
CA GLN A 56 6.57 4.64 -15.82
C GLN A 56 5.55 4.36 -14.72
N GLU A 57 5.69 3.24 -14.03
CA GLU A 57 4.81 2.88 -12.92
C GLU A 57 4.94 3.86 -11.75
N GLN A 58 6.16 4.28 -11.40
CA GLN A 58 6.38 5.33 -10.39
C GLN A 58 5.72 6.64 -10.78
N ARG A 59 5.80 7.06 -12.05
CA ARG A 59 5.11 8.26 -12.53
C ARG A 59 3.60 8.13 -12.40
N ARG A 60 3.03 7.00 -12.83
CA ARG A 60 1.58 6.73 -12.67
C ARG A 60 1.13 6.76 -11.21
N MET A 61 1.95 6.22 -10.30
CA MET A 61 1.67 6.30 -8.86
C MET A 61 1.73 7.75 -8.36
N GLN A 62 2.74 8.52 -8.74
CA GLN A 62 2.85 9.93 -8.32
C GLN A 62 1.70 10.77 -8.87
N ASP A 63 1.35 10.61 -10.15
CA ASP A 63 0.25 11.32 -10.80
C ASP A 63 -1.09 10.98 -10.16
N LEU A 64 -1.31 9.70 -9.86
CA LEU A 64 -2.52 9.28 -9.16
C LEU A 64 -2.57 9.84 -7.74
N PHE A 65 -1.44 9.84 -7.02
CA PHE A 65 -1.36 10.40 -5.68
C PHE A 65 -1.62 11.91 -5.68
N ARG A 66 -1.19 12.63 -6.72
CA ARG A 66 -1.55 14.03 -6.96
C ARG A 66 -3.03 14.19 -7.23
N GLU A 67 -3.61 13.37 -8.11
CA GLU A 67 -5.04 13.41 -8.45
C GLU A 67 -5.93 13.15 -7.23
N THR A 68 -5.53 12.27 -6.32
CA THR A 68 -6.29 12.00 -5.09
C THR A 68 -5.99 13.00 -3.97
N GLY A 69 -5.17 14.01 -4.22
CA GLY A 69 -4.81 15.00 -3.21
C GLY A 69 -4.06 14.39 -2.01
N GLY A 70 -3.31 13.32 -2.25
CA GLY A 70 -2.57 12.59 -1.21
C GLY A 70 -3.43 11.66 -0.36
N ASP A 71 -4.72 11.50 -0.70
CA ASP A 71 -5.61 10.59 0.02
C ASP A 71 -5.30 9.13 -0.34
N TYR A 72 -4.77 8.40 0.64
CA TYR A 72 -4.41 6.99 0.47
C TYR A 72 -5.64 6.09 0.21
N GLU A 73 -6.80 6.41 0.78
CA GLU A 73 -8.00 5.58 0.59
C GLU A 73 -8.49 5.71 -0.85
N GLU A 74 -8.60 6.94 -1.36
CA GLU A 74 -8.96 7.20 -2.75
C GLU A 74 -7.89 6.72 -3.73
N PHE A 75 -6.61 6.82 -3.35
CA PHE A 75 -5.49 6.29 -4.14
C PHE A 75 -5.66 4.78 -4.38
N PHE A 76 -5.84 4.00 -3.31
CA PHE A 76 -5.97 2.55 -3.43
C PHE A 76 -7.25 2.11 -4.15
N LYS A 77 -8.33 2.91 -4.10
CA LYS A 77 -9.55 2.65 -4.88
C LYS A 77 -9.32 2.82 -6.38
N LYS A 78 -8.59 3.87 -6.79
CA LYS A 78 -8.38 4.20 -8.21
C LYS A 78 -7.20 3.48 -8.85
N ALA A 79 -6.21 3.05 -8.06
CA ALA A 79 -4.96 2.53 -8.58
C ALA A 79 -5.06 1.28 -9.49
N PRO A 80 -5.95 0.30 -9.24
CA PRO A 80 -6.09 -0.86 -10.12
C PRO A 80 -6.48 -0.49 -11.56
N GLY A 81 -7.22 0.63 -11.76
CA GLY A 81 -7.64 1.10 -13.08
C GLY A 81 -6.60 1.98 -13.80
N ARG A 82 -5.42 2.18 -13.22
CA ARG A 82 -4.38 3.09 -13.76
C ARG A 82 -3.13 2.38 -14.28
N GLY A 83 -3.21 1.06 -14.44
CA GLY A 83 -2.07 0.27 -14.91
C GLY A 83 -0.86 0.35 -13.97
N ILE A 84 -1.11 0.50 -12.67
CA ILE A 84 -0.10 0.33 -11.62
C ILE A 84 -0.06 -1.16 -11.27
N GLY A 85 1.13 -1.74 -11.22
CA GLY A 85 1.33 -3.15 -10.96
C GLY A 85 0.88 -3.56 -9.55
N VAL A 86 0.34 -4.77 -9.44
CA VAL A 86 -0.15 -5.32 -8.17
C VAL A 86 0.96 -5.36 -7.11
N GLU A 87 2.19 -5.67 -7.50
CA GLU A 87 3.32 -5.72 -6.57
C GLU A 87 3.61 -4.36 -5.93
N SER A 88 3.61 -3.27 -6.70
CA SER A 88 3.82 -1.92 -6.17
C SER A 88 2.68 -1.48 -5.27
N LEU A 89 1.43 -1.83 -5.62
CA LEU A 89 0.29 -1.56 -4.76
C LEU A 89 0.36 -2.32 -3.43
N LEU A 90 0.81 -3.56 -3.45
CA LEU A 90 1.03 -4.35 -2.23
C LEU A 90 2.13 -3.74 -1.37
N LYS A 91 3.26 -3.36 -1.95
CA LYS A 91 4.37 -2.68 -1.25
C LYS A 91 3.90 -1.38 -0.60
N MET A 92 3.16 -0.56 -1.32
CA MET A 92 2.65 0.71 -0.80
C MET A 92 1.60 0.51 0.31
N LYS A 93 0.72 -0.48 0.16
CA LYS A 93 -0.25 -0.86 1.19
C LYS A 93 0.41 -1.41 2.44
N GLU A 94 1.50 -2.16 2.30
CA GLU A 94 2.30 -2.65 3.43
C GLU A 94 2.99 -1.51 4.17
N SER A 95 3.59 -0.55 3.45
CA SER A 95 4.15 0.68 4.05
C SER A 95 3.09 1.43 4.85
N TYR A 96 1.92 1.69 4.25
CA TYR A 96 0.81 2.35 4.91
C TYR A 96 0.37 1.64 6.20
N ARG A 97 0.29 0.30 6.16
CA ARG A 97 -0.05 -0.51 7.34
C ARG A 97 1.00 -0.41 8.43
N LYS A 98 2.29 -0.39 8.05
CA LYS A 98 3.41 -0.23 8.97
C LYS A 98 3.36 1.14 9.65
N ASP A 99 3.16 2.21 8.89
CA ASP A 99 3.04 3.57 9.42
C ASP A 99 1.87 3.70 10.39
N ALA A 100 0.70 3.13 10.06
CA ALA A 100 -0.45 3.10 10.95
C ALA A 100 -0.21 2.26 12.22
N ALA A 101 0.57 1.19 12.14
CA ALA A 101 0.94 0.39 13.31
C ALA A 101 1.93 1.14 14.22
N GLU A 102 2.94 1.79 13.64
CA GLU A 102 3.90 2.63 14.36
C GLU A 102 3.21 3.79 15.05
N TYR A 103 2.31 4.50 14.36
CA TYR A 103 1.51 5.57 14.96
C TYR A 103 0.73 5.07 16.17
N ARG A 104 0.07 3.91 16.07
CA ARG A 104 -0.68 3.32 17.20
C ARG A 104 0.20 2.90 18.37
N ALA A 105 1.43 2.46 18.12
CA ALA A 105 2.36 2.04 19.15
C ALA A 105 2.94 3.21 19.96
N GLN A 106 2.91 4.43 19.39
CA GLN A 106 3.38 5.65 20.05
C GLN A 106 2.45 6.10 21.18
N ASN A 107 3.05 6.76 22.18
CA ASN A 107 2.27 7.36 23.26
C ASN A 107 1.44 8.57 22.74
N VAL A 108 0.58 9.15 23.59
CA VAL A 108 -0.33 10.23 23.17
C VAL A 108 0.44 11.50 22.76
N GLU A 109 1.50 11.84 23.50
CA GLU A 109 2.32 13.04 23.25
C GLU A 109 3.12 12.90 21.94
N GLU A 110 3.72 11.73 21.72
CA GLU A 110 4.47 11.40 20.49
C GLU A 110 3.58 11.43 19.26
N ARG A 111 2.35 10.93 19.37
CA ARG A 111 1.36 10.97 18.28
C ARG A 111 0.95 12.40 17.94
N ALA A 112 0.63 13.19 18.95
CA ALA A 112 0.29 14.60 18.77
C ALA A 112 1.45 15.36 18.11
N ALA A 113 2.68 15.13 18.57
CA ALA A 113 3.88 15.74 17.99
C ALA A 113 4.17 15.26 16.56
N ARG A 114 3.88 13.99 16.22
CA ARG A 114 4.04 13.47 14.85
C ARG A 114 3.01 14.07 13.90
N LYS A 115 1.75 14.21 14.35
CA LYS A 115 0.68 14.85 13.59
C LYS A 115 0.94 16.34 13.36
N GLN A 116 1.29 17.09 14.41
CA GLN A 116 1.65 18.51 14.29
C GLN A 116 2.82 18.73 13.33
N ARG A 117 3.84 17.86 13.35
CA ARG A 117 4.95 17.94 12.39
C ARG A 117 4.50 17.69 10.95
N ALA A 118 3.64 16.70 10.72
CA ALA A 118 3.11 16.44 9.38
C ALA A 118 2.29 17.63 8.84
N GLU A 119 1.44 18.21 9.69
CA GLU A 119 0.65 19.42 9.38
C GLU A 119 1.55 20.62 9.08
N LEU A 120 2.58 20.86 9.90
CA LEU A 120 3.55 21.93 9.69
C LEU A 120 4.21 21.79 8.31
N TYR A 121 4.76 20.61 7.98
CA TYR A 121 5.39 20.39 6.68
C TYR A 121 4.42 20.58 5.51
N GLY A 122 3.16 20.14 5.67
CA GLY A 122 2.13 20.33 4.65
C GLY A 122 1.83 21.82 4.42
N ASN A 123 1.65 22.57 5.50
CA ASN A 123 1.34 24.00 5.46
C ASN A 123 2.50 24.83 4.90
N GLU A 124 3.73 24.55 5.33
CA GLU A 124 4.93 25.23 4.84
C GLU A 124 5.13 24.95 3.34
N SER A 125 4.97 23.70 2.91
CA SER A 125 5.09 23.32 1.49
C SER A 125 4.01 24.00 0.65
N ALA A 126 2.76 24.04 1.11
CA ALA A 126 1.67 24.74 0.45
C ALA A 126 1.94 26.25 0.33
N ALA A 127 2.46 26.86 1.40
CA ALA A 127 2.79 28.28 1.42
C ALA A 127 3.91 28.62 0.43
N ILE A 128 4.89 27.73 0.24
CA ILE A 128 5.95 27.90 -0.76
C ILE A 128 5.40 27.73 -2.18
N LEU A 129 4.54 26.72 -2.43
CA LEU A 129 3.95 26.50 -3.76
C LEU A 129 3.07 27.67 -4.22
N ALA A 130 2.47 28.40 -3.28
CA ALA A 130 1.67 29.60 -3.55
C ALA A 130 2.50 30.82 -3.99
N VAL A 131 3.81 30.81 -3.74
CA VAL A 131 4.74 31.88 -4.15
C VAL A 131 5.13 31.69 -5.63
N PRO A 132 5.45 32.77 -6.38
CA PRO A 132 5.98 32.67 -7.75
C PRO A 132 7.19 31.75 -7.86
N GLU A 133 7.27 30.97 -8.94
CA GLU A 133 8.25 29.88 -9.13
C GLU A 133 9.70 30.31 -8.88
N ASN A 134 10.08 31.46 -9.42
CA ASN A 134 11.41 32.06 -9.27
C ASN A 134 11.78 32.43 -7.82
N GLN A 135 10.81 32.51 -6.91
CA GLN A 135 11.02 32.84 -5.50
C GLN A 135 10.87 31.62 -4.57
N ARG A 136 10.36 30.48 -5.07
CA ARG A 136 10.02 29.32 -4.23
C ARG A 136 11.23 28.75 -3.51
N LYS A 137 12.38 28.60 -4.18
CA LYS A 137 13.61 28.07 -3.55
C LYS A 137 14.12 28.96 -2.41
N ALA A 138 14.07 30.28 -2.61
CA ALA A 138 14.44 31.23 -1.57
C ALA A 138 13.47 31.17 -0.38
N SER A 139 12.16 31.12 -0.65
CA SER A 139 11.14 30.96 0.41
C SER A 139 11.29 29.62 1.15
N PHE A 140 11.60 28.55 0.43
CA PHE A 140 11.87 27.23 1.02
C PHE A 140 13.04 27.27 1.99
N MET A 141 14.18 27.85 1.59
CA MET A 141 15.35 27.96 2.48
C MET A 141 15.06 28.81 3.72
N GLN A 142 14.31 29.91 3.58
CA GLN A 142 13.92 30.75 4.71
C GLN A 142 13.01 29.99 5.70
N ARG A 143 12.00 29.28 5.19
CA ARG A 143 11.09 28.48 6.02
C ARG A 143 11.78 27.29 6.66
N LEU A 144 12.71 26.68 5.94
CA LEU A 144 13.56 25.61 6.46
C LEU A 144 14.38 26.07 7.66
N GLN A 145 15.01 27.25 7.57
CA GLN A 145 15.73 27.84 8.68
C GLN A 145 14.81 28.16 9.86
N ALA A 146 13.63 28.74 9.61
CA ALA A 146 12.65 29.02 10.66
C ALA A 146 12.19 27.75 11.38
N MET A 147 11.98 26.65 10.66
CA MET A 147 11.63 25.35 11.25
C MET A 147 12.74 24.78 12.15
N VAL A 148 14.02 25.03 11.83
CA VAL A 148 15.15 24.66 12.71
C VAL A 148 15.17 25.52 13.97
N GLU A 149 15.01 26.84 13.82
CA GLU A 149 14.99 27.78 14.95
C GLU A 149 13.84 27.50 15.92
N GLN A 150 12.69 27.05 15.40
CA GLN A 150 11.53 26.62 16.19
C GLN A 150 11.69 25.22 16.80
N GLY A 151 12.78 24.50 16.50
CA GLY A 151 13.01 23.12 16.96
C GLY A 151 12.11 22.07 16.31
N SER A 152 11.43 22.43 15.21
CA SER A 152 10.58 21.50 14.45
C SER A 152 11.39 20.55 13.58
N LEU A 153 12.59 20.98 13.15
CA LEU A 153 13.57 20.18 12.43
C LEU A 153 14.90 20.18 13.18
N THR A 154 15.59 19.04 13.19
CA THR A 154 17.01 19.05 13.59
C THR A 154 17.87 19.66 12.46
N PRO A 155 19.05 20.21 12.78
CA PRO A 155 19.97 20.72 11.76
C PRO A 155 20.32 19.68 10.68
N GLU A 156 20.45 18.41 11.04
CA GLU A 156 20.73 17.31 10.11
C GLU A 156 19.57 17.08 9.15
N GLN A 157 18.33 17.09 9.66
CA GLN A 157 17.14 16.97 8.82
C GLN A 157 17.00 18.15 7.86
N ALA A 158 17.27 19.36 8.35
CA ALA A 158 17.27 20.55 7.51
C ALA A 158 18.32 20.46 6.39
N GLN A 159 19.52 19.93 6.65
CA GLN A 159 20.51 19.70 5.60
C GLN A 159 20.04 18.71 4.52
N GLN A 160 19.28 17.67 4.90
CA GLN A 160 18.69 16.74 3.93
C GLN A 160 17.66 17.45 3.05
N PHE A 161 16.77 18.24 3.65
CA PHE A 161 15.77 19.02 2.91
C PHE A 161 16.41 20.10 2.02
N ALA A 162 17.51 20.72 2.47
CA ALA A 162 18.21 21.73 1.69
C ALA A 162 18.70 21.21 0.33
N GLN A 163 18.94 19.90 0.19
CA GLN A 163 19.31 19.28 -1.09
C GLN A 163 18.20 19.44 -2.15
N LEU A 164 16.93 19.55 -1.76
CA LEU A 164 15.83 19.79 -2.70
C LEU A 164 16.00 21.12 -3.44
N SER A 165 16.59 22.14 -2.80
CA SER A 165 16.83 23.44 -3.43
C SER A 165 17.83 23.40 -4.58
N GLN A 166 18.63 22.33 -4.68
CA GLN A 166 19.62 22.11 -5.74
C GLN A 166 19.01 21.51 -7.02
N LEU A 167 17.77 21.01 -6.94
CA LEU A 167 17.06 20.46 -8.09
C LEU A 167 16.69 21.55 -9.11
N PRO A 168 16.52 21.22 -10.40
CA PRO A 168 15.88 22.11 -11.37
C PRO A 168 14.52 22.64 -10.88
N ASP A 169 14.09 23.83 -11.30
CA ASP A 169 12.90 24.50 -10.75
C ASP A 169 11.61 23.67 -10.89
N GLU A 170 11.45 22.98 -12.01
CA GLU A 170 10.31 22.10 -12.27
C GLU A 170 10.33 20.89 -11.32
N GLU A 171 11.48 20.20 -11.21
CA GLU A 171 11.65 19.05 -10.30
C GLU A 171 11.50 19.47 -8.84
N PHE A 172 12.01 20.63 -8.46
CA PHE A 172 11.84 21.20 -7.13
C PHE A 172 10.37 21.42 -6.80
N SER A 173 9.61 22.05 -7.70
CA SER A 173 8.17 22.28 -7.51
C SER A 173 7.40 20.95 -7.42
N GLN A 174 7.78 19.96 -8.23
CA GLN A 174 7.20 18.62 -8.21
C GLN A 174 7.46 17.88 -6.88
N GLN A 175 8.69 17.93 -6.36
CA GLN A 175 9.06 17.32 -5.08
C GLN A 175 8.38 18.02 -3.90
N LEU A 176 8.26 19.34 -3.96
CA LEU A 176 7.58 20.13 -2.93
C LEU A 176 6.08 19.82 -2.88
N ASP A 177 5.42 19.62 -4.03
CA ASP A 177 4.03 19.18 -4.06
C ASP A 177 3.86 17.75 -3.55
N LEU A 178 4.78 16.83 -3.87
CA LEU A 178 4.78 15.49 -3.29
C LEU A 178 4.96 15.51 -1.77
N LEU A 179 5.85 16.37 -1.24
CA LEU A 179 6.02 16.56 0.20
C LEU A 179 4.72 17.05 0.84
N ARG A 180 4.06 18.05 0.25
CA ARG A 180 2.76 18.56 0.69
C ARG A 180 1.70 17.47 0.72
N LEU A 181 1.56 16.71 -0.37
CA LEU A 181 0.54 15.66 -0.50
C LEU A 181 0.81 14.51 0.46
N SER A 182 2.07 14.13 0.66
CA SER A 182 2.47 13.12 1.64
C SER A 182 2.10 13.56 3.06
N SER A 183 2.36 14.82 3.41
CA SER A 183 1.92 15.42 4.68
C SER A 183 0.40 15.37 4.87
N VAL A 184 -0.38 15.74 3.85
CA VAL A 184 -1.85 15.65 3.89
C VAL A 184 -2.31 14.21 4.10
N GLY A 185 -1.73 13.26 3.35
CA GLY A 185 -2.03 11.85 3.48
C GLY A 185 -1.70 11.30 4.87
N ALA A 186 -0.56 11.70 5.45
CA ALA A 186 -0.16 11.33 6.80
C ALA A 186 -1.13 11.89 7.86
N THR A 187 -1.52 13.16 7.78
CA THR A 187 -2.49 13.75 8.71
C THR A 187 -3.83 13.03 8.66
N LYS A 188 -4.35 12.74 7.45
CA LYS A 188 -5.60 11.97 7.28
C LYS A 188 -5.51 10.56 7.87
N LEU A 189 -4.37 9.88 7.69
CA LEU A 189 -4.12 8.58 8.31
C LEU A 189 -4.19 8.69 9.83
N PHE A 190 -3.54 9.70 10.41
CA PHE A 190 -3.52 9.93 11.86
C PHE A 190 -4.93 10.24 12.39
N ASP A 191 -5.70 11.09 11.71
CA ASP A 191 -7.10 11.37 12.05
C ASP A 191 -7.96 10.11 12.07
N ALA A 192 -7.81 9.26 11.05
CA ALA A 192 -8.54 8.00 10.94
C ALA A 192 -8.18 7.05 12.10
N GLU A 193 -6.89 6.94 12.45
CA GLU A 193 -6.45 6.11 13.58
C GLU A 193 -6.88 6.68 14.94
N GLU A 194 -6.91 8.00 15.11
CA GLU A 194 -7.46 8.64 16.32
C GLU A 194 -8.96 8.36 16.48
N ALA A 195 -9.74 8.51 15.41
CA ALA A 195 -11.18 8.19 15.40
C ALA A 195 -11.43 6.71 15.71
N ARG A 196 -10.58 5.83 15.17
CA ARG A 196 -10.65 4.39 15.43
C ARG A 196 -10.36 4.06 16.90
N LEU A 197 -9.30 4.63 17.47
CA LEU A 197 -8.96 4.43 18.88
C LEU A 197 -10.01 5.02 19.82
N ALA A 198 -10.61 6.16 19.47
CA ALA A 198 -11.74 6.72 20.19
C ALA A 198 -12.95 5.78 20.17
N THR A 199 -13.24 5.16 19.03
CA THR A 199 -14.30 4.15 18.89
C THR A 199 -14.01 2.89 19.70
N GLU A 200 -12.78 2.40 19.68
CA GLU A 200 -12.36 1.25 20.50
C GLU A 200 -12.48 1.56 21.99
N ARG A 201 -12.08 2.76 22.43
CA ARG A 201 -12.28 3.25 23.81
C ARG A 201 -13.75 3.38 24.19
N GLY A 202 -14.60 3.87 23.29
CA GLY A 202 -16.04 3.94 23.50
C GLY A 202 -16.66 2.55 23.67
N ARG A 203 -16.27 1.59 22.82
CA ARG A 203 -16.73 0.20 22.92
C ARG A 203 -16.25 -0.48 24.20
N THR A 204 -15.01 -0.27 24.63
CA THR A 204 -14.54 -0.83 25.91
C THR A 204 -15.21 -0.16 27.10
N ALA A 205 -15.47 1.15 27.04
CA ALA A 205 -16.25 1.84 28.07
C ALA A 205 -17.70 1.33 28.13
N ASP A 206 -18.32 1.02 26.98
CA ASP A 206 -19.67 0.44 26.93
C ASP A 206 -19.71 -1.00 27.44
N LEU A 207 -18.67 -1.79 27.19
CA LEU A 207 -18.50 -3.12 27.80
C LEU A 207 -18.21 -3.07 29.30
N ALA A 208 -17.58 -1.98 29.77
CA ALA A 208 -17.28 -1.74 31.19
C ALA A 208 -18.46 -1.15 31.97
N LYS A 209 -19.48 -0.60 31.30
CA LYS A 209 -20.72 -0.17 31.97
C LYS A 209 -21.41 -1.42 32.53
N PRO A 210 -21.79 -1.41 33.83
CA PRO A 210 -22.58 -2.50 34.38
C PRO A 210 -23.86 -2.61 33.55
N THR A 211 -24.05 -3.77 32.93
CA THR A 211 -25.29 -4.12 32.23
C THR A 211 -26.49 -3.82 33.14
N GLY A 212 -27.68 -3.53 32.59
CA GLY A 212 -28.88 -3.22 33.39
C GLY A 212 -29.11 -4.23 34.53
N ARG A 213 -28.81 -5.52 34.27
CA ARG A 213 -28.83 -6.60 35.26
C ARG A 213 -27.85 -6.44 36.43
N MET A 214 -26.67 -5.89 36.23
CA MET A 214 -25.71 -5.61 37.31
C MET A 214 -26.13 -4.39 38.14
N LYS A 215 -26.77 -3.38 37.53
CA LYS A 215 -27.34 -2.24 38.26
C LYS A 215 -28.54 -2.66 39.11
N GLU A 216 -29.45 -3.45 38.52
CA GLU A 216 -30.61 -4.03 39.24
C GLU A 216 -30.16 -4.97 40.36
N PHE A 217 -29.17 -5.84 40.11
CA PHE A 217 -28.58 -6.68 41.15
C PHE A 217 -27.97 -5.85 42.28
N GLY A 218 -27.22 -4.78 41.96
CA GLY A 218 -26.63 -3.91 42.97
C GLY A 218 -27.68 -3.25 43.86
N ALA A 219 -28.73 -2.68 43.26
CA ALA A 219 -29.82 -2.05 44.00
C ALA A 219 -30.61 -3.06 44.86
N GLU A 220 -31.02 -4.20 44.28
CA GLU A 220 -31.78 -5.21 45.03
C GLU A 220 -30.93 -5.92 46.10
N TYR A 221 -29.61 -6.05 45.89
CA TYR A 221 -28.71 -6.63 46.89
C TYR A 221 -28.55 -5.71 48.10
N GLU A 222 -28.45 -4.40 47.91
CA GLU A 222 -28.40 -3.47 49.04
C GLU A 222 -29.71 -3.48 49.84
N THR A 223 -30.85 -3.49 49.16
CA THR A 223 -32.16 -3.65 49.84
C THR A 223 -32.29 -5.01 50.55
N TYR A 224 -31.74 -6.09 49.99
CA TYR A 224 -31.72 -7.41 50.63
C TYR A 224 -30.85 -7.43 51.89
N LEU A 225 -29.68 -6.78 51.88
CA LEU A 225 -28.81 -6.68 53.04
C LEU A 225 -29.48 -5.86 54.15
N GLU A 226 -30.14 -4.76 53.80
CA GLU A 226 -30.92 -3.94 54.74
C GLU A 226 -32.10 -4.71 55.34
N ALA A 227 -32.85 -5.45 54.53
CA ALA A 227 -34.02 -6.21 54.97
C ALA A 227 -33.66 -7.45 55.82
N THR A 228 -32.53 -8.09 55.55
CA THR A 228 -32.12 -9.32 56.24
C THR A 228 -31.12 -9.10 57.36
N GLY A 229 -30.52 -7.90 57.45
CA GLY A 229 -29.46 -7.58 58.42
C GLY A 229 -28.18 -8.41 58.26
N LYS A 230 -28.02 -9.12 57.13
CA LYS A 230 -26.85 -9.97 56.88
C LYS A 230 -25.61 -9.11 56.58
N PRO A 231 -24.42 -9.48 57.07
CA PRO A 231 -23.19 -8.74 56.76
C PRO A 231 -22.80 -8.93 55.28
N ARG A 232 -22.31 -7.86 54.66
CA ARG A 232 -21.83 -7.88 53.27
C ARG A 232 -20.60 -8.80 53.15
N ASN A 233 -20.79 -10.00 52.62
CA ASN A 233 -19.70 -10.94 52.36
C ASN A 233 -19.99 -11.83 51.13
N ALA A 234 -18.94 -12.48 50.63
CA ALA A 234 -18.98 -13.26 49.39
C ALA A 234 -19.87 -14.52 49.44
N LYS A 235 -20.30 -14.96 50.64
CA LYS A 235 -21.24 -16.07 50.81
C LYS A 235 -22.67 -15.57 50.65
N VAL A 236 -23.01 -14.47 51.32
CA VAL A 236 -24.33 -13.81 51.25
C VAL A 236 -24.61 -13.30 49.83
N GLU A 237 -23.60 -12.74 49.16
CA GLU A 237 -23.74 -12.31 47.76
C GLU A 237 -24.04 -13.49 46.82
N ARG A 238 -23.42 -14.65 47.04
CA ARG A 238 -23.65 -15.86 46.24
C ARG A 238 -25.04 -16.46 46.47
N GLU A 239 -25.53 -16.43 47.71
CA GLU A 239 -26.90 -16.84 48.05
C GLU A 239 -27.92 -15.92 47.36
N PHE A 240 -27.78 -14.60 47.55
CA PHE A 240 -28.65 -13.63 46.91
C PHE A 240 -28.60 -13.70 45.39
N ARG A 241 -27.43 -13.91 44.78
CA ARG A 241 -27.29 -14.06 43.33
C ARG A 241 -27.96 -15.31 42.78
N LYS A 242 -28.08 -16.39 43.56
CA LYS A 242 -28.88 -17.55 43.17
C LYS A 242 -30.36 -17.21 43.22
N GLU A 243 -30.83 -16.63 44.34
CA GLU A 243 -32.22 -16.22 44.54
C GLU A 243 -32.70 -15.19 43.50
N PHE A 244 -31.88 -14.18 43.20
CA PHE A 244 -32.12 -13.15 42.19
C PHE A 244 -32.27 -13.73 40.77
N ASN A 245 -31.47 -14.75 40.43
CA ASN A 245 -31.56 -15.41 39.13
C ASN A 245 -32.72 -16.43 39.05
N GLU A 246 -33.13 -16.99 40.18
CA GLU A 246 -34.19 -17.99 40.28
C GLU A 246 -35.58 -17.35 40.33
N SER A 247 -35.76 -16.28 41.09
CA SER A 247 -36.98 -15.44 41.14
C SER A 247 -37.35 -14.80 39.80
N ARG A 248 -36.35 -14.53 38.94
CA ARG A 248 -36.57 -13.98 37.60
C ARG A 248 -36.64 -15.05 36.50
N ARG A 249 -36.41 -16.33 36.83
CA ARG A 249 -36.68 -17.46 35.94
C ARG A 249 -38.15 -17.86 35.93
N THR A 250 -38.90 -17.54 36.99
CA THR A 250 -40.32 -17.92 37.15
C THR A 250 -41.30 -16.94 36.51
N VAL A 251 -40.88 -15.75 36.07
CA VAL A 251 -41.74 -14.72 35.43
C VAL A 251 -41.75 -14.83 33.90
N VAL A 252 -41.05 -15.79 33.31
CA VAL A 252 -41.07 -15.99 31.85
C VAL A 252 -42.02 -17.13 31.49
N GLU A 253 -43.31 -16.81 31.35
CA GLU A 253 -44.15 -17.55 30.40
C GLU A 253 -43.38 -17.64 29.07
N LYS A 254 -43.30 -18.87 28.55
CA LYS A 254 -42.55 -19.26 27.34
C LYS A 254 -42.31 -18.11 26.36
N PRO A 255 -41.06 -17.64 26.16
CA PRO A 255 -40.76 -16.91 24.95
C PRO A 255 -40.81 -17.90 23.78
N PRO A 256 -41.24 -17.48 22.58
CA PRO A 256 -41.11 -18.31 21.40
C PRO A 256 -39.65 -18.73 21.24
N SER A 257 -39.49 -19.99 20.83
CA SER A 257 -38.24 -20.72 20.64
C SER A 257 -37.01 -19.85 20.42
N ARG A 258 -35.99 -20.10 21.25
CA ARG A 258 -34.57 -19.81 20.96
C ARG A 258 -34.29 -19.94 19.46
N THR A 259 -34.12 -18.82 18.77
CA THR A 259 -33.24 -18.75 17.60
C THR A 259 -31.84 -18.99 18.14
N SER A 260 -31.50 -20.28 18.16
CA SER A 260 -30.20 -20.84 18.51
C SER A 260 -29.05 -19.99 17.96
N GLY A 261 -27.90 -19.97 18.66
CA GLY A 261 -26.65 -19.43 18.14
C GLY A 261 -26.18 -20.07 16.82
N ALA A 262 -26.89 -21.10 16.33
CA ALA A 262 -26.76 -21.59 14.97
C ALA A 262 -27.34 -20.61 13.93
N SER A 263 -28.31 -19.77 14.25
CA SER A 263 -28.86 -18.75 13.32
C SER A 263 -27.89 -17.58 13.11
N VAL A 264 -27.22 -17.11 14.17
CA VAL A 264 -26.19 -16.09 14.06
C VAL A 264 -24.99 -16.65 13.31
N LYS A 265 -24.47 -17.83 13.68
CA LYS A 265 -23.38 -18.49 12.91
C LYS A 265 -23.77 -18.80 11.46
N ARG A 266 -25.02 -19.19 11.17
CA ARG A 266 -25.50 -19.37 9.78
C ARG A 266 -25.63 -18.04 9.06
N ALA A 267 -26.03 -16.97 9.72
CA ALA A 267 -26.08 -15.63 9.12
C ALA A 267 -24.68 -15.07 8.87
N THR A 268 -23.73 -15.28 9.79
CA THR A 268 -22.32 -14.89 9.59
C THR A 268 -21.69 -15.75 8.51
N ASN A 269 -21.91 -17.06 8.50
CA ASN A 269 -21.40 -17.94 7.45
C ASN A 269 -22.04 -17.64 6.09
N ARG A 270 -23.33 -17.30 6.02
CA ARG A 270 -23.97 -16.84 4.77
C ARG A 270 -23.42 -15.50 4.32
N ALA A 271 -23.12 -14.58 5.23
CA ALA A 271 -22.50 -13.30 4.88
C ALA A 271 -21.05 -13.48 4.37
N ILE A 272 -20.28 -14.38 5.00
CA ILE A 272 -18.93 -14.74 4.57
C ILE A 272 -18.97 -15.47 3.22
N GLN A 273 -19.94 -16.36 3.02
CA GLN A 273 -20.12 -17.11 1.77
C GLN A 273 -20.57 -16.19 0.63
N ALA A 274 -21.50 -15.26 0.89
CA ALA A 274 -21.89 -14.22 -0.06
C ALA A 274 -20.73 -13.26 -0.40
N ALA A 275 -19.90 -12.90 0.59
CA ALA A 275 -18.70 -12.09 0.36
C ALA A 275 -17.66 -12.84 -0.49
N ASN A 276 -17.47 -14.14 -0.25
CA ASN A 276 -16.58 -14.99 -1.06
C ASN A 276 -17.12 -15.21 -2.47
N GLU A 277 -18.43 -15.39 -2.64
CA GLU A 277 -19.06 -15.49 -3.97
C GLU A 277 -18.90 -14.18 -4.75
N ASN A 278 -19.06 -13.03 -4.10
CA ASN A 278 -18.77 -11.74 -4.72
C ASN A 278 -17.30 -11.57 -5.10
N TYR A 279 -16.37 -12.01 -4.23
CA TYR A 279 -14.94 -11.96 -4.52
C TYR A 279 -14.57 -12.88 -5.70
N GLN A 280 -15.14 -14.07 -5.77
CA GLN A 280 -14.95 -15.01 -6.88
C GLN A 280 -15.60 -14.53 -8.18
N LYS A 281 -16.73 -13.82 -8.09
CA LYS A 281 -17.35 -13.15 -9.24
C LYS A 281 -16.45 -12.03 -9.78
N ILE A 282 -15.89 -11.20 -8.91
CA ILE A 282 -14.91 -10.16 -9.29
C ILE A 282 -13.67 -10.79 -9.93
N ILE A 283 -13.16 -11.91 -9.38
CA ILE A 283 -12.02 -12.63 -9.98
C ILE A 283 -12.38 -13.18 -11.36
N ARG A 284 -13.58 -13.75 -11.55
CA ARG A 284 -14.03 -14.20 -12.88
C ARG A 284 -14.26 -13.07 -13.86
N GLU A 285 -14.81 -11.94 -13.43
CA GLU A 285 -14.96 -10.75 -14.27
C GLU A 285 -13.59 -10.19 -14.67
N LEU A 286 -12.59 -10.26 -13.77
CA LEU A 286 -11.20 -9.91 -14.08
C LEU A 286 -10.54 -10.93 -15.02
N ASP A 287 -10.76 -12.23 -14.83
CA ASP A 287 -10.25 -13.28 -15.72
C ASP A 287 -10.94 -13.23 -17.10
N GLU A 288 -12.23 -12.95 -17.17
CA GLU A 288 -12.96 -12.72 -18.44
C GLU A 288 -12.49 -11.44 -19.13
N PHE A 289 -12.23 -10.37 -18.37
CA PHE A 289 -11.64 -9.15 -18.92
C PHE A 289 -10.25 -9.42 -19.52
N VAL A 290 -9.39 -10.13 -18.78
CA VAL A 290 -8.04 -10.54 -19.23
C VAL A 290 -8.10 -11.57 -20.37
N SER A 291 -9.14 -12.40 -20.44
CA SER A 291 -9.35 -13.38 -21.52
C SER A 291 -10.09 -12.81 -22.73
N SER A 292 -10.72 -11.64 -22.61
CA SER A 292 -11.45 -10.94 -23.69
C SER A 292 -10.57 -10.02 -24.53
N ASP A 293 -9.32 -9.79 -24.14
CA ASP A 293 -8.31 -9.24 -25.04
C ASP A 293 -7.81 -10.34 -25.98
N THR A 294 -8.66 -10.61 -26.97
CA THR A 294 -8.22 -11.10 -28.27
C THR A 294 -7.07 -10.21 -28.76
N LEU A 295 -5.86 -10.76 -28.71
CA LEU A 295 -4.83 -10.54 -29.71
C LEU A 295 -5.50 -10.57 -31.11
N GLY A 296 -5.62 -9.42 -31.78
CA GLY A 296 -6.30 -9.37 -33.08
C GLY A 296 -6.40 -8.00 -33.74
N GLU A 297 -5.25 -7.44 -34.11
CA GLU A 297 -5.02 -6.48 -35.22
C GLU A 297 -5.63 -5.05 -35.22
N PRO A 298 -4.89 -4.06 -35.76
CA PRO A 298 -5.30 -2.66 -35.83
C PRO A 298 -6.30 -2.44 -36.98
N ARG A 299 -7.48 -1.90 -36.68
CA ARG A 299 -8.38 -1.38 -37.72
C ARG A 299 -8.22 0.12 -37.86
N GLU A 300 -7.53 0.51 -38.93
CA GLU A 300 -7.69 1.81 -39.58
C GLU A 300 -9.16 2.00 -40.00
N HIS A 301 -9.76 3.12 -39.61
CA HIS A 301 -10.86 3.85 -40.28
C HIS A 301 -10.94 5.20 -39.54
N ARG A 302 -10.32 6.29 -40.00
CA ARG A 302 -10.67 7.15 -41.16
C ARG A 302 -12.14 7.57 -41.20
N ASP A 303 -12.32 8.87 -41.03
CA ASP A 303 -13.43 9.74 -41.43
C ASP A 303 -14.81 9.56 -40.75
N GLN A 304 -15.13 10.50 -39.84
CA GLN A 304 -16.29 11.42 -39.97
C GLN A 304 -16.48 12.22 -38.67
N VAL A 305 -15.96 13.45 -38.62
CA VAL A 305 -16.49 14.49 -37.72
C VAL A 305 -17.11 15.56 -38.62
N SER A 306 -18.39 15.38 -38.91
CA SER A 306 -19.23 16.41 -39.50
C SER A 306 -19.47 17.50 -38.46
N PHE A 307 -19.03 18.70 -38.82
CA PHE A 307 -19.41 19.97 -38.21
C PHE A 307 -20.94 20.08 -38.16
N ILE A 308 -21.49 20.40 -36.98
CA ILE A 308 -22.78 21.08 -36.87
C ILE A 308 -22.48 22.45 -36.26
N SER A 309 -22.54 23.45 -37.14
CA SER A 309 -22.75 24.85 -36.82
C SER A 309 -24.25 25.03 -36.61
N GLU A 310 -24.65 25.53 -35.45
CA GLU A 310 -25.97 26.14 -35.27
C GLU A 310 -25.85 27.26 -34.22
N LYS A 311 -25.83 28.50 -34.73
CA LYS A 311 -26.25 29.71 -34.04
C LYS A 311 -27.04 30.50 -35.07
N ASP A 312 -28.36 30.40 -34.96
CA ASP A 312 -29.34 31.47 -35.16
C ASP A 312 -30.52 31.17 -34.24
#